data_AF-A0A8T5LZF1-F1
#
_entry.id   AF-A0A8T5LZF1-F1
#
_cell.length_a   1.000
_cell.length_b   1.000
_cell.length_c   1.000
_cell.angle_alpha   90.00
_cell.angle_beta   90.00
_cell.angle_gamma   90.00
#
_symmetry.space_group_name_H-M   'P 1'
#
loop_
_entity.id
_entity.type
_entity.pdbx_description
1 polymer ?
#
loop_
_entity_poly.entity_id
_entity_poly.type
_entity_poly.pdbx_seq_one_letter_code
_entity_poly.pdbx_strand_id
1 'polypeptide(L)'
;MVFCIVALIVFGIMGIFSASHRKMAKEAFGCVFRVVTLRKCESSFDQKMKVRISTGLLKRNKRLGGFVFKHFEIISWIMVIITVVSLALIVLGFYNFLVFGNCDGLTDSGGFCIYNNLLGTGSEQQLHSGIVGTPNLETGIWVGSLTASLTVVEFGCFSCPYTKEADPLVKQALQEFDGQINVLWKPFPLPTHPLSQETALAAWCASEQGKFVAFKEKLFEYQPEFARTGERVFNEIAQQLQLDLDSFISCYESDQCADPINQTFSEGQELGIYGTPTFFVGSQVLVGPQNYFELKNAIEQELNK
;
A
#
# COMPACT_ATOMS: atom_id res chain seq x y z
N MET A 1 -17.77 -24.62 -30.13
CA MET A 1 -16.35 -24.64 -29.70
C MET A 1 -16.20 -24.08 -28.29
N VAL A 2 -16.52 -22.80 -28.09
CA VAL A 2 -16.46 -22.12 -26.77
C VAL A 2 -17.39 -22.74 -25.73
N PHE A 3 -18.57 -23.18 -26.17
CA PHE A 3 -19.54 -23.85 -25.31
C PHE A 3 -19.01 -25.14 -24.69
N CYS A 4 -18.15 -25.88 -25.40
CA CYS A 4 -17.57 -27.13 -24.89
C CYS A 4 -16.59 -26.89 -23.74
N ILE A 5 -15.85 -25.78 -23.78
CA ILE A 5 -14.90 -25.38 -22.72
C ILE A 5 -15.66 -24.96 -21.47
N VAL A 6 -16.69 -24.11 -21.62
CA VAL A 6 -17.51 -23.69 -20.47
C VAL A 6 -18.33 -24.84 -19.91
N ALA A 7 -18.90 -25.69 -20.76
CA ALA A 7 -19.62 -26.89 -20.33
C ALA A 7 -18.70 -27.84 -19.55
N LEU A 8 -17.43 -27.98 -19.95
CA LEU A 8 -16.46 -28.77 -19.20
C LEU A 8 -16.17 -28.20 -17.82
N ILE A 9 -16.00 -26.89 -17.69
CA ILE A 9 -15.74 -26.25 -16.40
C ILE A 9 -16.97 -26.41 -15.48
N VAL A 10 -18.16 -26.03 -15.97
CA VAL A 10 -19.40 -26.06 -15.19
C VAL A 10 -19.84 -27.48 -14.86
N PHE A 11 -19.89 -28.39 -15.83
CA PHE A 11 -20.29 -29.78 -15.58
C PHE A 11 -19.17 -30.61 -14.95
N GLY A 12 -17.91 -30.18 -15.03
CA GLY A 12 -16.82 -30.74 -14.24
C GLY A 12 -17.07 -30.53 -12.75
N ILE A 13 -17.37 -29.29 -12.35
CA ILE A 13 -17.70 -28.94 -10.95
C ILE A 13 -18.99 -29.63 -10.50
N MET A 14 -20.07 -29.53 -11.28
CA MET A 14 -21.36 -30.16 -10.93
C MET A 14 -21.31 -31.70 -10.97
N GLY A 15 -20.44 -32.27 -11.81
CA GLY A 15 -20.24 -33.71 -11.98
C GLY A 15 -19.58 -34.39 -10.78
N ILE A 16 -18.96 -33.61 -9.88
CA ILE A 16 -18.46 -34.09 -8.58
C ILE A 16 -19.64 -34.54 -7.69
N PHE A 17 -20.75 -33.81 -7.74
CA PHE A 17 -21.90 -34.01 -6.85
C PHE A 17 -23.09 -34.71 -7.52
N SER A 18 -23.02 -35.01 -8.83
CA SER A 18 -24.17 -35.54 -9.57
C SER A 18 -23.78 -36.46 -10.72
N ALA A 19 -24.26 -37.72 -10.64
CA ALA A 19 -24.01 -38.75 -11.65
C ALA A 19 -24.58 -38.40 -13.04
N SER A 20 -25.68 -37.65 -13.10
CA SER A 20 -26.30 -37.22 -14.37
C SER A 20 -25.44 -36.19 -15.10
N HIS A 21 -24.78 -35.30 -14.37
CA HIS A 21 -23.91 -34.26 -14.92
C HIS A 21 -22.55 -34.81 -15.36
N ARG A 22 -22.09 -35.92 -14.75
CA ARG A 22 -20.86 -36.63 -15.13
C ARG A 22 -20.87 -37.16 -16.56
N LYS A 23 -22.03 -37.61 -17.07
CA LYS A 23 -22.15 -38.08 -18.45
C LYS A 23 -21.97 -36.94 -19.46
N MET A 24 -22.57 -35.79 -19.18
CA MET A 24 -22.44 -34.60 -20.04
C MET A 24 -21.03 -33.99 -19.96
N ALA A 25 -20.40 -34.01 -18.78
CA ALA A 25 -19.02 -33.60 -18.62
C ALA A 25 -18.05 -34.44 -19.45
N LYS A 26 -18.26 -35.77 -19.54
CA LYS A 26 -17.46 -36.67 -20.40
C LYS A 26 -17.63 -36.35 -21.88
N GLU A 27 -18.84 -36.07 -22.34
CA GLU A 27 -19.10 -35.67 -23.73
C GLU A 27 -18.43 -34.32 -24.07
N ALA A 28 -18.55 -33.33 -23.17
CA ALA A 28 -17.88 -32.04 -23.30
C ALA A 28 -16.35 -32.20 -23.30
N PHE A 29 -15.80 -33.02 -22.40
CA PHE A 29 -14.36 -33.33 -22.32
C PHE A 29 -13.84 -33.99 -23.59
N GLY A 30 -14.55 -34.97 -24.14
CA GLY A 30 -14.17 -35.59 -25.40
C GLY A 30 -14.11 -34.59 -26.55
N CYS A 31 -15.02 -33.61 -26.57
CA CYS A 31 -15.02 -32.55 -27.57
C CYS A 31 -13.85 -31.56 -27.39
N VAL A 32 -13.61 -31.09 -26.17
CA VAL A 32 -12.48 -30.19 -25.86
C VAL A 32 -11.15 -30.87 -26.16
N PHE A 33 -10.98 -32.13 -25.75
CA PHE A 33 -9.77 -32.90 -26.01
C PHE A 33 -9.50 -33.07 -27.50
N ARG A 34 -10.54 -33.42 -28.30
CA ARG A 34 -10.40 -33.51 -29.76
C ARG A 34 -9.97 -32.17 -30.36
N VAL A 35 -10.58 -31.06 -29.94
CA VAL A 35 -10.24 -29.71 -30.43
C VAL A 35 -8.80 -29.34 -30.08
N VAL A 36 -8.34 -29.61 -28.86
CA VAL A 36 -6.94 -29.39 -28.44
C VAL A 36 -5.97 -30.23 -29.28
N THR A 37 -6.37 -31.44 -29.68
CA THR A 37 -5.61 -32.31 -30.61
C THR A 37 -5.85 -32.01 -32.10
N LEU A 38 -6.40 -30.84 -32.44
CA LEU A 38 -6.71 -30.39 -33.81
C LEU A 38 -7.69 -31.30 -34.59
N ARG A 39 -8.49 -32.12 -33.90
CA ARG A 39 -9.52 -32.99 -34.48
C ARG A 39 -10.90 -32.30 -34.43
N LYS A 40 -11.69 -32.47 -35.48
CA LYS A 40 -13.08 -31.95 -35.52
C LYS A 40 -13.93 -32.62 -34.45
N CYS A 41 -14.73 -31.81 -33.77
CA CYS A 41 -15.69 -32.31 -32.80
C CYS A 41 -17.01 -32.69 -33.50
N GLU A 42 -17.48 -33.91 -33.28
CA GLU A 42 -18.70 -34.47 -33.90
C GLU A 42 -19.94 -34.33 -32.99
N SER A 43 -19.78 -33.76 -31.79
CA SER A 43 -20.89 -33.73 -30.83
C SER A 43 -21.90 -32.65 -31.18
N SER A 44 -23.16 -33.03 -31.41
CA SER A 44 -24.32 -32.12 -31.51
C SER A 44 -24.71 -31.45 -30.17
N PHE A 45 -23.74 -31.32 -29.25
CA PHE A 45 -23.95 -30.97 -27.87
C PHE A 45 -24.48 -29.53 -27.73
N ASP A 46 -23.90 -28.60 -28.48
CA ASP A 46 -24.31 -27.18 -28.51
C ASP A 46 -25.79 -27.04 -28.91
N GLN A 47 -26.24 -27.82 -29.91
CA GLN A 47 -27.63 -27.82 -30.36
C GLN A 47 -28.57 -28.45 -29.32
N LYS A 48 -28.16 -29.58 -28.70
CA LYS A 48 -28.94 -30.24 -27.65
C LYS A 48 -29.14 -29.33 -26.43
N MET A 49 -28.11 -28.61 -26.02
CA MET A 49 -28.17 -27.70 -24.88
C MET A 49 -28.96 -26.44 -25.18
N LYS A 50 -28.78 -25.84 -26.37
CA LYS A 50 -29.60 -24.73 -26.85
C LYS A 50 -31.09 -25.09 -26.78
N VAL A 51 -31.48 -26.24 -27.33
CA VAL A 51 -32.87 -26.70 -27.31
C VAL A 51 -33.35 -26.94 -25.87
N ARG A 52 -32.61 -27.68 -25.06
CA ARG A 52 -33.04 -28.03 -23.69
C ARG A 52 -33.27 -26.79 -22.82
N ILE A 53 -32.35 -25.82 -22.86
CA ILE A 53 -32.43 -24.57 -22.09
C ILE A 53 -33.56 -23.69 -22.63
N SER A 54 -33.60 -23.45 -23.94
CA SER A 54 -34.62 -22.60 -24.55
C SER A 54 -36.02 -23.17 -24.40
N THR A 55 -36.22 -24.49 -24.54
CA THR A 55 -37.53 -25.14 -24.34
C THR A 55 -38.00 -25.06 -22.88
N GLY A 56 -37.10 -25.21 -21.91
CA GLY A 56 -37.42 -25.02 -20.49
C GLY A 56 -37.87 -23.60 -20.18
N LEU A 57 -37.16 -22.60 -20.74
CA LEU A 57 -37.51 -21.18 -20.60
C LEU A 57 -38.80 -20.81 -21.33
N LEU A 58 -39.03 -21.33 -22.54
CA LEU A 58 -40.25 -21.09 -23.33
C LEU A 58 -41.52 -21.57 -22.60
N LYS A 59 -41.43 -22.67 -21.84
CA LYS A 59 -42.55 -23.16 -21.01
C LYS A 59 -42.91 -22.20 -19.87
N ARG A 60 -41.94 -21.43 -19.36
CA ARG A 60 -42.12 -20.53 -18.22
C ARG A 60 -42.43 -19.10 -18.64
N ASN A 61 -41.77 -18.60 -19.68
CA ASN A 61 -42.00 -17.29 -20.27
C ASN A 61 -41.65 -17.29 -21.77
N LYS A 62 -42.68 -17.13 -22.61
CA LYS A 62 -42.54 -17.17 -24.07
C LYS A 62 -41.62 -16.07 -24.63
N ARG A 63 -41.67 -14.85 -24.07
CA ARG A 63 -40.84 -13.73 -24.52
C ARG A 63 -39.36 -13.98 -24.23
N LEU A 64 -39.06 -14.39 -23.00
CA LEU A 64 -37.69 -14.67 -22.56
C LEU A 64 -37.09 -15.88 -23.30
N GLY A 65 -37.87 -16.96 -23.45
CA GLY A 65 -37.42 -18.14 -24.18
C GLY A 65 -37.13 -17.87 -25.66
N GLY A 66 -37.95 -17.05 -26.32
CA GLY A 66 -37.73 -16.61 -27.70
C GLY A 66 -36.48 -15.73 -27.85
N PHE A 67 -36.28 -14.79 -26.91
CA PHE A 67 -35.09 -13.94 -26.86
C PHE A 67 -33.80 -14.75 -26.70
N VAL A 68 -33.77 -15.66 -25.70
CA VAL A 68 -32.60 -16.51 -25.43
C VAL A 68 -32.32 -17.45 -26.61
N PHE A 69 -33.34 -17.98 -27.28
CA PHE A 69 -33.15 -18.83 -28.46
C PHE A 69 -32.52 -18.07 -29.63
N LYS A 70 -32.96 -16.82 -29.86
CA LYS A 70 -32.46 -15.95 -30.94
C LYS A 70 -31.03 -15.49 -30.69
N HIS A 71 -30.70 -15.12 -29.45
CA HIS A 71 -29.40 -14.55 -29.08
C HIS A 71 -28.48 -15.55 -28.35
N PHE A 72 -28.76 -16.85 -28.44
CA PHE A 72 -28.07 -17.89 -27.67
C PHE A 72 -26.55 -17.85 -27.81
N GLU A 73 -26.04 -17.65 -29.02
CA GLU A 73 -24.60 -17.64 -29.30
C GLU A 73 -23.90 -16.43 -28.66
N ILE A 74 -24.50 -15.25 -28.78
CA ILE A 74 -23.99 -14.00 -28.20
C ILE A 74 -23.99 -14.10 -26.67
N ILE A 75 -25.09 -14.54 -26.08
CA ILE A 75 -25.23 -14.72 -24.63
C ILE A 75 -24.19 -15.71 -24.11
N SER A 76 -23.95 -16.81 -24.84
CA SER A 76 -22.93 -17.78 -24.48
C SER A 76 -21.54 -17.17 -24.47
N TRP A 77 -21.17 -16.36 -25.47
CA TRP A 77 -19.86 -15.70 -25.52
C TRP A 77 -19.67 -14.69 -24.38
N ILE A 78 -20.69 -13.89 -24.07
CA ILE A 78 -20.66 -12.94 -22.96
C ILE A 78 -20.38 -13.66 -21.64
N MET A 79 -21.08 -14.76 -21.37
CA MET A 79 -20.87 -15.55 -20.15
C MET A 79 -19.43 -16.08 -20.04
N VAL A 80 -18.85 -16.51 -21.16
CA VAL A 80 -17.47 -17.00 -21.20
C VAL A 80 -16.48 -15.89 -20.87
N ILE A 81 -16.62 -14.73 -21.53
CA ILE A 81 -15.73 -13.58 -21.31
C ILE A 81 -15.79 -13.15 -19.85
N ILE A 82 -16.99 -13.05 -19.28
CA ILE A 82 -17.18 -12.72 -17.85
C ILE A 82 -16.47 -13.76 -16.97
N THR A 83 -16.64 -15.06 -17.25
CA THR A 83 -16.00 -16.12 -16.46
C THR A 83 -14.47 -16.05 -16.51
N VAL A 84 -13.90 -15.79 -17.69
CA VAL A 84 -12.44 -15.67 -17.88
C VAL A 84 -11.91 -14.43 -17.16
N VAL A 85 -12.61 -13.28 -17.27
CA VAL A 85 -12.24 -12.06 -16.55
C VAL A 85 -12.31 -12.27 -15.05
N SER A 86 -13.37 -12.90 -14.53
CA SER A 86 -13.49 -13.22 -13.11
C SER A 86 -12.35 -14.11 -12.62
N LEU A 87 -11.97 -15.15 -13.38
CA LEU A 87 -10.83 -16.01 -13.03
C LEU A 87 -9.51 -15.23 -13.04
N ALA A 88 -9.28 -14.37 -14.03
CA ALA A 88 -8.08 -13.54 -14.09
C ALA A 88 -7.99 -12.58 -12.90
N LEU A 89 -9.12 -11.97 -12.50
CA LEU A 89 -9.19 -11.11 -11.32
C LEU A 89 -8.93 -11.88 -10.02
N ILE A 90 -9.45 -13.11 -9.89
CA ILE A 90 -9.16 -13.97 -8.73
C ILE A 90 -7.68 -14.31 -8.66
N VAL A 91 -7.06 -14.70 -9.79
CA VAL A 91 -5.63 -15.01 -9.84
C VAL A 91 -4.78 -13.78 -9.50
N LEU A 92 -5.13 -12.62 -10.04
CA LEU A 92 -4.47 -11.36 -9.73
C LEU A 92 -4.63 -10.99 -8.26
N GLY A 93 -5.83 -11.16 -7.70
CA GLY A 93 -6.10 -10.95 -6.28
C GLY A 93 -5.32 -11.89 -5.38
N PHE A 94 -5.22 -13.17 -5.74
CA PHE A 94 -4.43 -14.16 -5.00
C PHE A 94 -2.92 -13.90 -5.11
N TYR A 95 -2.44 -13.51 -6.29
CA TYR A 95 -1.06 -13.07 -6.48
C TYR A 95 -0.74 -11.86 -5.61
N ASN A 96 -1.59 -10.84 -5.63
CA ASN A 96 -1.45 -9.66 -4.78
C ASN A 96 -1.51 -10.03 -3.29
N PHE A 97 -2.39 -10.95 -2.89
CA PHE A 97 -2.44 -11.46 -1.51
C PHE A 97 -1.12 -12.16 -1.11
N LEU A 98 -0.52 -12.97 -1.99
CA LEU A 98 0.75 -13.63 -1.69
C LEU A 98 1.94 -12.66 -1.65
N VAL A 99 1.92 -11.59 -2.44
CA VAL A 99 3.01 -10.61 -2.53
C VAL A 99 2.89 -9.53 -1.46
N PHE A 100 1.67 -9.06 -1.16
CA PHE A 100 1.41 -7.90 -0.30
C PHE A 100 0.73 -8.25 1.03
N GLY A 101 0.20 -9.47 1.22
CA GLY A 101 -0.50 -9.90 2.44
C GLY A 101 -2.00 -9.53 2.50
N ASN A 102 -2.63 -9.73 3.66
CA ASN A 102 -3.99 -9.28 3.99
C ASN A 102 -4.03 -8.28 5.15
N CYS A 103 -5.14 -7.53 5.19
CA CYS A 103 -5.42 -6.48 6.17
C CYS A 103 -6.21 -6.97 7.39
N ASP A 104 -6.17 -8.27 7.67
CA ASP A 104 -6.86 -8.84 8.83
C ASP A 104 -5.91 -8.79 10.02
N GLY A 105 -6.02 -7.71 10.79
CA GLY A 105 -5.26 -7.52 12.02
C GLY A 105 -5.53 -8.64 13.03
N LEU A 106 -4.42 -9.25 13.48
CA LEU A 106 -4.11 -9.76 14.83
C LEU A 106 -2.81 -10.60 14.84
N THR A 107 -2.13 -10.73 13.69
CA THR A 107 -0.79 -11.32 13.63
C THR A 107 0.13 -10.48 12.76
N ASP A 108 1.26 -10.11 13.38
CA ASP A 108 2.46 -9.45 12.87
C ASP A 108 2.83 -9.73 11.40
N SER A 109 2.22 -9.01 10.47
CA SER A 109 2.78 -8.82 9.15
C SER A 109 2.48 -7.40 8.68
N GLY A 110 3.49 -6.53 8.77
CA GLY A 110 3.47 -5.11 8.40
C GLY A 110 3.30 -4.86 6.90
N GLY A 111 2.14 -5.24 6.35
CA GLY A 111 1.71 -4.91 5.00
C GLY A 111 0.89 -3.62 4.97
N PHE A 112 1.16 -2.75 3.99
CA PHE A 112 0.39 -1.52 3.71
C PHE A 112 -0.98 -1.86 3.09
N CYS A 113 -2.06 -1.30 3.63
CA CYS A 113 -3.44 -1.62 3.27
C CYS A 113 -4.20 -0.43 2.63
N ILE A 114 -4.63 -0.58 1.38
CA ILE A 114 -5.24 0.47 0.56
C ILE A 114 -6.78 0.57 0.71
N TYR A 115 -7.45 -0.46 1.24
CA TYR A 115 -8.91 -0.47 1.38
C TYR A 115 -9.37 -1.00 2.74
N ASN A 116 -9.71 -0.09 3.66
CA ASN A 116 -10.48 -0.43 4.85
C ASN A 116 -11.93 0.07 4.69
N ASN A 117 -12.83 -0.81 4.23
CA ASN A 117 -14.25 -0.53 4.06
C ASN A 117 -15.04 -0.84 5.35
N LEU A 118 -14.65 -0.21 6.47
CA LEU A 118 -15.45 -0.16 7.70
C LEU A 118 -16.35 1.09 7.75
N LEU A 119 -16.93 1.49 6.62
CA LEU A 119 -18.01 2.46 6.56
C LEU A 119 -19.36 1.77 6.77
N GLY A 120 -19.63 1.44 8.03
CA GLY A 120 -20.95 1.06 8.54
C GLY A 120 -21.40 2.07 9.60
N THR A 121 -22.02 3.16 9.15
CA THR A 121 -22.94 4.04 9.88
C THR A 121 -22.76 4.17 11.40
N GLY A 122 -22.20 5.29 11.85
CA GLY A 122 -22.43 5.81 13.19
C GLY A 122 -21.19 6.39 13.87
N SER A 123 -21.23 7.70 14.12
CA SER A 123 -20.30 8.54 14.89
C SER A 123 -18.95 8.86 14.25
N GLU A 124 -18.70 10.16 14.13
CA GLU A 124 -17.39 10.81 13.96
C GLU A 124 -16.48 10.51 15.17
N GLN A 125 -16.05 9.26 15.32
CA GLN A 125 -14.82 8.96 16.04
C GLN A 125 -13.74 8.78 14.99
N GLN A 126 -12.96 9.85 14.83
CA GLN A 126 -11.61 9.87 14.28
C GLN A 126 -10.98 8.47 14.32
N LEU A 127 -10.80 7.90 13.14
CA LEU A 127 -10.16 6.62 12.90
C LEU A 127 -8.64 6.75 13.14
N HIS A 128 -8.24 7.12 14.36
CA HIS A 128 -6.89 6.95 14.88
C HIS A 128 -6.76 5.51 15.38
N SER A 129 -6.91 4.55 14.46
CA SER A 129 -6.84 3.13 14.80
C SER A 129 -5.38 2.75 15.08
N GLY A 130 -4.98 2.89 16.34
CA GLY A 130 -3.74 2.36 16.91
C GLY A 130 -2.79 3.39 17.50
N ILE A 131 -2.84 4.65 17.05
CA ILE A 131 -1.95 5.68 17.57
C ILE A 131 -2.53 6.30 18.84
N VAL A 132 -1.81 6.21 19.96
CA VAL A 132 -2.28 6.65 21.28
C VAL A 132 -1.30 7.65 21.88
N GLY A 133 -1.81 8.75 22.44
CA GLY A 133 -1.01 9.72 23.17
C GLY A 133 -0.44 10.84 22.31
N THR A 134 0.49 11.60 22.90
CA THR A 134 1.19 12.71 22.26
C THR A 134 2.70 12.51 22.36
N PRO A 135 3.47 12.82 21.31
CA PRO A 135 4.91 12.69 21.35
C PRO A 135 5.55 13.63 22.39
N ASN A 136 6.64 13.16 23.00
CA ASN A 136 7.54 13.97 23.81
C ASN A 136 8.25 14.98 22.90
N LEU A 137 8.35 16.25 23.32
CA LEU A 137 9.05 17.29 22.56
C LEU A 137 10.53 17.46 22.94
N GLU A 138 11.05 16.66 23.88
CA GLU A 138 12.42 16.75 24.38
C GLU A 138 13.46 16.12 23.45
N THR A 139 13.10 15.06 22.72
CA THR A 139 14.03 14.31 21.85
C THR A 139 13.65 14.43 20.38
N GLY A 140 14.59 14.87 19.56
CA GLY A 140 14.43 14.99 18.11
C GLY A 140 15.30 16.11 17.55
N ILE A 141 15.14 16.39 16.27
CA ILE A 141 15.91 17.41 15.55
C ILE A 141 14.97 18.54 15.16
N TRP A 142 15.22 19.72 15.71
CA TRP A 142 14.40 20.91 15.43
C TRP A 142 14.71 21.51 14.06
N VAL A 143 13.65 21.91 13.35
CA VAL A 143 13.71 22.63 12.07
C VAL A 143 12.76 23.82 12.11
N GLY A 144 13.23 24.98 11.69
CA GLY A 144 12.47 26.24 11.74
C GLY A 144 12.66 26.99 13.06
N SER A 145 11.70 27.84 13.41
CA SER A 145 11.82 28.74 14.55
C SER A 145 11.51 28.05 15.89
N LEU A 146 12.46 28.01 16.82
CA LEU A 146 12.23 27.46 18.17
C LEU A 146 11.19 28.26 18.99
N THR A 147 10.82 29.46 18.55
CA THR A 147 9.81 30.31 19.22
C THR A 147 8.43 30.22 18.56
N ALA A 148 8.24 29.30 17.62
CA ALA A 148 6.95 29.07 16.98
C ALA A 148 5.87 28.66 17.99
N SER A 149 4.62 29.06 17.73
CA SER A 149 3.49 28.75 18.61
C SER A 149 2.97 27.33 18.45
N LEU A 150 3.24 26.68 17.31
CA LEU A 150 2.82 25.32 17.02
C LEU A 150 4.00 24.46 16.59
N THR A 151 4.12 23.28 17.20
CA THR A 151 5.09 22.26 16.80
C THR A 151 4.40 21.16 16.00
N VAL A 152 4.93 20.91 14.81
CA VAL A 152 4.62 19.75 13.98
C VAL A 152 5.67 18.68 14.24
N VAL A 153 5.29 17.57 14.87
CA VAL A 153 6.23 16.45 15.06
C VAL A 153 6.13 15.51 13.86
N GLU A 154 7.26 15.19 13.24
CA GLU A 154 7.33 14.26 12.11
C GLU A 154 8.17 13.05 12.48
N PHE A 155 7.55 11.87 12.55
CA PHE A 155 8.27 10.60 12.61
C PHE A 155 8.62 10.13 11.19
N GLY A 156 9.91 10.04 10.88
CA GLY A 156 10.39 9.84 9.52
C GLY A 156 11.52 8.82 9.39
N CYS A 157 11.51 8.09 8.27
CA CYS A 157 12.57 7.17 7.88
C CYS A 157 13.19 7.64 6.55
N PHE A 158 14.50 7.88 6.53
CA PHE A 158 15.18 8.33 5.30
C PHE A 158 15.17 7.30 4.17
N SER A 159 14.97 6.02 4.50
CA SER A 159 14.84 4.94 3.52
C SER A 159 13.41 4.69 3.06
N CYS A 160 12.42 5.42 3.60
CA CYS A 160 11.02 5.33 3.19
C CYS A 160 10.72 6.28 2.01
N PRO A 161 10.23 5.79 0.87
CA PRO A 161 9.89 6.63 -0.27
C PRO A 161 8.76 7.62 0.04
N TYR A 162 7.84 7.26 0.92
CA TYR A 162 6.74 8.15 1.34
C TYR A 162 7.23 9.32 2.20
N THR A 163 8.24 9.08 3.05
CA THR A 163 8.84 10.17 3.83
C THR A 163 9.56 11.15 2.90
N LYS A 164 10.22 10.65 1.86
CA LYS A 164 10.78 11.49 0.79
C LYS A 164 9.71 12.29 0.04
N GLU A 165 8.56 11.68 -0.25
CA GLU A 165 7.45 12.35 -0.92
C GLU A 165 6.85 13.49 -0.09
N ALA A 166 6.85 13.37 1.23
CA ALA A 166 6.32 14.40 2.13
C ALA A 166 7.29 15.56 2.39
N ASP A 167 8.62 15.37 2.24
CA ASP A 167 9.63 16.40 2.55
C ASP A 167 9.38 17.76 1.86
N PRO A 168 9.01 17.85 0.57
CA PRO A 168 8.65 19.12 -0.07
C PRO A 168 7.43 19.79 0.56
N LEU A 169 6.46 19.01 1.05
CA LEU A 169 5.23 19.52 1.67
C LEU A 169 5.54 20.17 3.03
N VAL A 170 6.42 19.53 3.80
CA VAL A 170 6.91 20.05 5.08
C VAL A 170 7.68 21.36 4.87
N LYS A 171 8.54 21.43 3.84
CA LYS A 171 9.22 22.67 3.47
C LYS A 171 8.25 23.78 3.07
N GLN A 172 7.25 23.44 2.28
CA GLN A 172 6.22 24.39 1.87
C GLN A 172 5.47 24.92 3.09
N ALA A 173 5.10 24.06 4.04
CA ALA A 173 4.45 24.47 5.28
C ALA A 173 5.34 25.39 6.14
N LEU A 174 6.62 25.03 6.32
CA LEU A 174 7.58 25.87 7.06
C LEU A 174 7.77 27.26 6.43
N GLN A 175 7.65 27.35 5.10
CA GLN A 175 7.72 28.63 4.37
C GLN A 175 6.42 29.44 4.48
N GLU A 176 5.27 28.80 4.32
CA GLU A 176 3.95 29.47 4.34
C GLU A 176 3.59 29.96 5.76
N PHE A 177 3.94 29.18 6.78
CA PHE A 177 3.70 29.48 8.19
C PHE A 177 4.98 29.91 8.92
N ASP A 178 5.87 30.63 8.23
CA ASP A 178 7.14 31.09 8.78
C ASP A 178 6.95 31.82 10.12
N GLY A 179 7.77 31.44 11.10
CA GLY A 179 7.69 31.93 12.49
C GLY A 179 6.48 31.43 13.31
N GLN A 180 5.44 30.86 12.69
CA GLN A 180 4.25 30.35 13.39
C GLN A 180 4.37 28.85 13.71
N ILE A 181 5.05 28.09 12.86
CA ILE A 181 5.33 26.67 13.07
C ILE A 181 6.82 26.36 13.17
N ASN A 182 7.13 25.28 13.87
CA ASN A 182 8.38 24.56 13.73
C ASN A 182 8.11 23.07 13.54
N VAL A 183 9.13 22.36 13.07
CA VAL A 183 9.08 20.91 12.90
C VAL A 183 10.06 20.25 13.86
N LEU A 184 9.57 19.30 14.64
CA LEU A 184 10.41 18.38 15.40
C LEU A 184 10.52 17.07 14.63
N TRP A 185 11.64 16.87 13.96
CA TRP A 185 11.91 15.63 13.25
C TRP A 185 12.36 14.55 14.23
N LYS A 186 11.65 13.43 14.25
CA LYS A 186 11.97 12.25 15.05
C LYS A 186 12.36 11.10 14.13
N PRO A 187 13.63 10.67 14.13
CA PRO A 187 14.04 9.51 13.37
C PRO A 187 13.24 8.26 13.79
N PHE A 188 12.68 7.56 12.82
CA PHE A 188 11.93 6.32 13.04
C PHE A 188 12.44 5.26 12.05
N PRO A 189 13.63 4.69 12.28
CA PRO A 189 14.27 3.75 11.37
C PRO A 189 13.49 2.43 11.30
N LEU A 190 12.82 2.19 10.16
CA LEU A 190 12.05 0.96 9.95
C LEU A 190 13.02 -0.21 9.67
N PRO A 191 13.01 -1.31 10.47
CA PRO A 191 14.01 -2.38 10.35
C PRO A 191 14.02 -3.12 9.00
N THR A 192 12.90 -3.09 8.28
CA THR A 192 12.77 -3.71 6.95
C THR A 192 13.33 -2.84 5.83
N HIS A 193 13.66 -1.57 6.11
CA HIS A 193 14.19 -0.64 5.13
C HIS A 193 15.73 -0.65 5.14
N PRO A 194 16.38 -0.61 3.96
CA PRO A 194 17.84 -0.65 3.87
C PRO A 194 18.45 0.62 4.47
N LEU A 195 19.52 0.47 5.25
CA LEU A 195 20.27 1.57 5.88
C LEU A 195 19.42 2.50 6.76
N SER A 196 18.26 2.07 7.26
CA SER A 196 17.33 2.97 7.94
C SER A 196 17.90 3.55 9.24
N GLN A 197 18.63 2.74 10.00
CA GLN A 197 19.32 3.15 11.22
C GLN A 197 20.52 4.05 10.90
N GLU A 198 21.30 3.65 9.91
CA GLU A 198 22.55 4.30 9.52
C GLU A 198 22.29 5.69 8.94
N THR A 199 21.24 5.82 8.12
CA THR A 199 20.79 7.12 7.59
C THR A 199 20.26 8.03 8.70
N ALA A 200 19.58 7.48 9.71
CA ALA A 200 19.15 8.23 10.89
C ALA A 200 20.34 8.75 11.72
N LEU A 201 21.35 7.92 11.96
CA LEU A 201 22.60 8.29 12.64
C LEU A 201 23.35 9.38 11.88
N ALA A 202 23.56 9.20 10.58
CA ALA A 202 24.23 10.17 9.73
C ALA A 202 23.52 11.54 9.77
N ALA A 203 22.19 11.55 9.68
CA ALA A 203 21.42 12.78 9.76
C ALA A 203 21.49 13.43 11.16
N TRP A 204 21.49 12.64 12.24
CA TRP A 204 21.68 13.14 13.60
C TRP A 204 23.05 13.82 13.75
N CYS A 205 24.12 13.18 13.28
CA CYS A 205 25.47 13.72 13.33
C CYS A 205 25.64 15.00 12.49
N ALA A 206 24.95 15.10 11.35
CA ALA A 206 24.87 16.35 10.61
C ALA A 206 24.10 17.44 11.36
N SER A 207 23.17 17.06 12.25
CA SER A 207 22.41 17.99 13.09
C SER A 207 23.25 18.60 14.21
N GLU A 208 24.17 17.82 14.82
CA GLU A 208 25.15 18.31 15.81
C GLU A 208 26.07 19.40 15.22
N GLN A 209 26.26 19.41 13.91
CA GLN A 209 27.02 20.43 13.18
C GLN A 209 26.15 21.51 12.53
N GLY A 210 24.85 21.56 12.83
CA GLY A 210 23.92 22.57 12.32
C GLY A 210 23.60 22.47 10.82
N LYS A 211 23.84 21.31 10.19
CA LYS A 211 23.61 21.08 8.75
C LYS A 211 22.49 20.06 8.48
N PHE A 212 21.66 19.75 9.46
CA PHE A 212 20.60 18.76 9.33
C PHE A 212 19.74 18.94 8.07
N VAL A 213 19.20 20.15 7.84
CA VAL A 213 18.28 20.41 6.71
C VAL A 213 18.97 20.10 5.37
N ALA A 214 20.16 20.66 5.14
CA ALA A 214 20.90 20.43 3.90
C ALA A 214 21.32 18.94 3.75
N PHE A 215 21.66 18.27 4.85
CA PHE A 215 22.00 16.85 4.85
C PHE A 215 20.79 15.98 4.52
N LYS A 216 19.63 16.24 5.15
CA LYS A 216 18.35 15.58 4.86
C LYS A 216 17.99 15.67 3.38
N GLU A 217 18.12 16.85 2.78
CA GLU A 217 17.82 17.05 1.36
C GLU A 217 18.68 16.17 0.45
N LYS A 218 20.00 16.22 0.68
CA LYS A 218 20.94 15.36 -0.05
C LYS A 218 20.67 13.89 0.18
N LEU A 219 20.41 13.49 1.42
CA LEU A 219 20.13 12.11 1.76
C LEU A 219 18.90 11.57 1.00
N PHE A 220 17.84 12.38 0.85
CA PHE A 220 16.68 12.01 0.04
C PHE A 220 16.98 11.98 -1.48
N GLU A 221 17.88 12.81 -2.01
CA GLU A 221 18.34 12.71 -3.40
C GLU A 221 18.97 11.33 -3.66
N TYR A 222 19.81 10.85 -2.74
CA TYR A 222 20.52 9.57 -2.84
C TYR A 222 19.70 8.34 -2.42
N GLN A 223 18.52 8.51 -1.81
CA GLN A 223 17.66 7.42 -1.33
C GLN A 223 17.50 6.24 -2.32
N PRO A 224 17.25 6.45 -3.63
CA PRO A 224 17.08 5.35 -4.58
C PRO A 224 18.32 4.45 -4.73
N GLU A 225 19.50 4.93 -4.30
CA GLU A 225 20.78 4.26 -4.44
C GLU A 225 21.27 3.58 -3.17
N PHE A 226 20.61 3.75 -2.01
CA PHE A 226 21.06 3.22 -0.72
C PHE A 226 21.43 1.73 -0.75
N ALA A 227 20.62 0.90 -1.41
CA ALA A 227 20.90 -0.53 -1.54
C ALA A 227 22.18 -0.86 -2.33
N ARG A 228 22.71 0.09 -3.12
CA ARG A 228 23.91 -0.05 -3.96
C ARG A 228 25.12 0.68 -3.38
N THR A 229 24.93 1.88 -2.86
CA THR A 229 26.02 2.77 -2.41
C THR A 229 26.46 2.48 -0.99
N GLY A 230 25.57 1.91 -0.15
CA GLY A 230 25.87 1.68 1.26
C GLY A 230 26.10 3.00 2.01
N GLU A 231 26.85 2.92 3.10
CA GLU A 231 27.17 4.05 3.98
C GLU A 231 28.13 5.07 3.35
N ARG A 232 28.80 4.71 2.24
CA ARG A 232 29.79 5.56 1.57
C ARG A 232 29.21 6.90 1.13
N VAL A 233 27.90 6.93 0.86
CA VAL A 233 27.17 8.14 0.49
C VAL A 233 27.15 9.19 1.61
N PHE A 234 27.24 8.80 2.88
CA PHE A 234 27.19 9.73 4.00
C PHE A 234 28.41 10.64 4.03
N ASN A 235 29.60 10.07 3.82
CA ASN A 235 30.85 10.83 3.75
C ASN A 235 30.90 11.72 2.50
N GLU A 236 30.36 11.26 1.37
CA GLU A 236 30.24 12.07 0.15
C GLU A 236 29.34 13.30 0.39
N ILE A 237 28.18 13.11 1.02
CA ILE A 237 27.28 14.22 1.40
C ILE A 237 27.95 15.14 2.42
N ALA A 238 28.59 14.59 3.45
CA ALA A 238 29.26 15.37 4.48
C ALA A 238 30.36 16.27 3.91
N GLN A 239 31.16 15.75 2.98
CA GLN A 239 32.16 16.52 2.24
C GLN A 239 31.52 17.64 1.39
N GLN A 240 30.44 17.33 0.65
CA GLN A 240 29.73 18.34 -0.17
C GLN A 240 29.18 19.48 0.68
N LEU A 241 28.71 19.18 1.90
CA LEU A 241 28.14 20.15 2.83
C LEU A 241 29.18 20.82 3.74
N GLN A 242 30.46 20.50 3.54
CA GLN A 242 31.59 21.03 4.32
C GLN A 242 31.44 20.78 5.82
N LEU A 243 30.94 19.58 6.19
CA LEU A 243 30.99 19.10 7.56
C LEU A 243 32.43 18.80 7.97
N ASP A 244 32.72 18.91 9.27
CA ASP A 244 33.91 18.31 9.85
C ASP A 244 33.75 16.79 9.77
N LEU A 245 34.51 16.19 8.84
CA LEU A 245 34.41 14.79 8.51
C LEU A 245 34.90 13.89 9.64
N ASP A 246 35.94 14.30 10.38
CA ASP A 246 36.48 13.49 11.48
C ASP A 246 35.48 13.46 12.64
N SER A 247 34.89 14.61 12.98
CA SER A 247 33.82 14.71 13.97
C SER A 247 32.55 13.98 13.52
N PHE A 248 32.20 14.06 12.23
CA PHE A 248 31.03 13.39 11.67
C PHE A 248 31.16 11.87 11.70
N ILE A 249 32.30 11.32 11.24
CA ILE A 249 32.57 9.88 11.25
C ILE A 249 32.60 9.37 12.69
N SER A 250 33.30 10.07 13.59
CA SER A 250 33.39 9.69 15.00
C SER A 250 32.01 9.67 15.67
N CYS A 251 31.14 10.63 15.34
CA CYS A 251 29.75 10.67 15.81
C CYS A 251 28.96 9.47 15.29
N TYR A 252 29.01 9.23 13.98
CA TYR A 252 28.25 8.19 13.31
C TYR A 252 28.66 6.77 13.73
N GLU A 253 29.94 6.55 14.04
CA GLU A 253 30.46 5.27 14.54
C GLU A 253 30.31 5.09 16.06
N SER A 254 29.85 6.12 16.79
CA SER A 254 29.70 6.06 18.24
C SER A 254 28.35 5.49 18.68
N ASP A 255 28.37 4.66 19.73
CA ASP A 255 27.15 4.18 20.39
C ASP A 255 26.31 5.32 21.00
N GLN A 256 26.94 6.45 21.35
CA GLN A 256 26.28 7.59 21.98
C GLN A 256 25.22 8.24 21.08
N CYS A 257 25.41 8.18 19.77
CA CYS A 257 24.45 8.73 18.81
C CYS A 257 23.28 7.78 18.53
N ALA A 258 23.38 6.51 18.92
CA ALA A 258 22.29 5.57 18.81
C ALA A 258 21.21 5.81 19.87
N ASP A 259 21.55 6.35 21.05
CA ASP A 259 20.62 6.53 22.16
C ASP A 259 19.41 7.41 21.81
N PRO A 260 19.57 8.63 21.24
CA PRO A 260 18.42 9.45 20.88
C PRO A 260 17.55 8.81 19.80
N ILE A 261 18.14 8.05 18.87
CA ILE A 261 17.41 7.36 17.79
C ILE A 261 16.62 6.18 18.35
N ASN A 262 17.21 5.41 19.25
CA ASN A 262 16.53 4.32 19.95
C ASN A 262 15.39 4.85 20.81
N GLN A 263 15.56 6.03 21.41
CA GLN A 263 14.52 6.70 22.17
C GLN A 263 13.35 7.13 21.27
N THR A 264 13.60 7.82 20.16
CA THR A 264 12.52 8.23 19.23
C THR A 264 11.86 7.03 18.57
N PHE A 265 12.61 5.96 18.29
CA PHE A 265 12.04 4.71 17.79
C PHE A 265 11.14 4.02 18.81
N SER A 266 11.59 3.88 20.06
CA SER A 266 10.80 3.26 21.13
C SER A 266 9.54 4.07 21.43
N GLU A 267 9.66 5.39 21.48
CA GLU A 267 8.51 6.29 21.63
C GLU A 267 7.49 6.10 20.50
N GLY A 268 7.93 6.05 19.25
CA GLY A 268 7.02 5.81 18.14
C GLY A 268 6.33 4.44 18.21
N GLN A 269 7.03 3.41 18.70
CA GLN A 269 6.42 2.09 18.95
C GLN A 269 5.36 2.15 20.06
N GLU A 270 5.65 2.83 21.17
CA GLU A 270 4.71 3.03 22.29
C GLU A 270 3.48 3.82 21.86
N LEU A 271 3.67 4.84 21.02
CA LEU A 271 2.61 5.62 20.41
C LEU A 271 1.83 4.81 19.36
N GLY A 272 2.23 3.60 18.99
CA GLY A 272 1.53 2.77 17.99
C GLY A 272 1.76 3.21 16.54
N ILE A 273 2.86 3.92 16.26
CA ILE A 273 3.26 4.31 14.91
C ILE A 273 3.70 3.06 14.14
N TYR A 274 3.00 2.77 13.05
CA TYR A 274 3.26 1.60 12.20
C TYR A 274 3.85 1.95 10.84
N GLY A 275 4.06 3.24 10.55
CA GLY A 275 4.57 3.70 9.25
C GLY A 275 5.07 5.13 9.25
N THR A 276 5.89 5.46 8.26
CA THR A 276 6.43 6.80 8.06
C THR A 276 6.02 7.36 6.67
N PRO A 277 5.82 8.69 6.55
CA PRO A 277 5.84 9.66 7.63
C PRO A 277 4.57 9.55 8.49
N THR A 278 4.68 9.88 9.77
CA THR A 278 3.52 10.12 10.64
C THR A 278 3.71 11.48 11.29
N PHE A 279 2.71 12.35 11.16
CA PHE A 279 2.74 13.71 11.67
C PHE A 279 1.81 13.87 12.87
N PHE A 280 2.28 14.58 13.90
CA PHE A 280 1.44 15.13 14.95
C PHE A 280 1.42 16.64 14.79
N VAL A 281 0.25 17.19 14.50
CA VAL A 281 0.00 18.63 14.36
C VAL A 281 -0.94 19.02 15.51
N GLY A 282 -0.36 19.46 16.62
CA GLY A 282 -1.11 19.68 17.86
C GLY A 282 -1.88 18.43 18.28
N SER A 283 -3.22 18.52 18.28
CA SER A 283 -4.09 17.37 18.61
C SER A 283 -4.39 16.42 17.45
N GLN A 284 -3.98 16.77 16.23
CA GLN A 284 -4.27 15.99 15.02
C GLN A 284 -3.10 15.07 14.68
N VAL A 285 -3.41 13.85 14.25
CA VAL A 285 -2.42 12.91 13.72
C VAL A 285 -2.73 12.60 12.27
N LEU A 286 -1.72 12.71 11.41
CA LEU A 286 -1.80 12.44 9.98
C LEU A 286 -0.81 11.31 9.65
N VAL A 287 -1.29 10.21 9.05
CA VAL A 287 -0.46 9.05 8.72
C VAL A 287 -0.22 8.96 7.22
N GLY A 288 1.03 8.73 6.81
CA GLY A 288 1.44 8.64 5.41
C GLY A 288 1.71 10.00 4.76
N PRO A 289 2.12 10.00 3.48
CA PRO A 289 2.36 11.21 2.72
C PRO A 289 1.00 11.83 2.36
N GLN A 290 0.45 12.59 3.29
CA GLN A 290 -0.75 13.37 3.04
C GLN A 290 -0.49 14.40 1.95
N ASN A 291 -1.53 14.83 1.23
CA ASN A 291 -1.39 15.95 0.33
C ASN A 291 -1.18 17.26 1.13
N TYR A 292 -0.66 18.30 0.47
CA TYR A 292 -0.38 19.58 1.14
C TYR A 292 -1.61 20.20 1.80
N PHE A 293 -2.79 20.04 1.20
CA PHE A 293 -4.02 20.64 1.69
C PHE A 293 -4.42 20.07 3.07
N GLU A 294 -4.28 18.76 3.29
CA GLU A 294 -4.54 18.15 4.60
C GLU A 294 -3.57 18.65 5.67
N LEU A 295 -2.27 18.69 5.37
CA LEU A 295 -1.26 19.21 6.30
C LEU A 295 -1.52 20.68 6.65
N LYS A 296 -1.82 21.50 5.63
CA LYS A 296 -2.16 22.91 5.79
C LYS A 296 -3.40 23.10 6.66
N ASN A 297 -4.48 22.38 6.37
CA ASN A 297 -5.72 22.49 7.15
C ASN A 297 -5.50 22.12 8.62
N ALA A 298 -4.74 21.05 8.89
CA ALA A 298 -4.41 20.66 10.25
C ALA A 298 -3.65 21.78 10.98
N ILE A 299 -2.67 22.40 10.32
CA ILE A 299 -1.91 23.53 10.87
C ILE A 299 -2.82 24.74 11.15
N GLU A 300 -3.63 25.14 10.17
CA GLU A 300 -4.53 26.29 10.32
C GLU A 300 -5.54 26.07 11.45
N GLN A 301 -6.08 24.85 11.59
CA GLN A 301 -7.02 24.54 12.65
C GLN A 301 -6.38 24.61 14.04
N GLU A 302 -5.14 24.15 14.20
CA GLU A 302 -4.43 24.24 15.49
C GLU A 302 -3.96 25.66 15.81
N LEU A 303 -3.54 26.43 14.81
CA LEU A 303 -3.13 27.84 15.02
C LEU A 303 -4.31 28.76 15.38
N ASN A 304 -5.54 28.40 15.00
CA ASN A 304 -6.74 29.19 15.27
C ASN A 304 -7.43 28.86 16.62
N LYS A 305 -6.87 27.96 17.42
CA LYS A 305 -7.36 27.65 18.78
C LYS A 305 -6.85 28.66 19.80
#